data_AF-A0A7X9S5P2-F1
#
_entry.id   AF-A0A7X9S5P2-F1
#
_cell.length_a   1.000
_cell.length_b   1.000
_cell.length_c   1.000
_cell.angle_alpha   90.00
_cell.angle_beta   90.00
_cell.angle_gamma   90.00
#
_symmetry.space_group_name_H-M   'P 1'
#
loop_
_entity.id
_entity.type
_entity.pdbx_description
1 polymer ?
#
loop_
_entity_poly.entity_id
_entity_poly.type
_entity_poly.pdbx_seq_one_letter_code
_entity_poly.pdbx_strand_id
1 'polypeptide(L)'
;MIDLTKAVTVFIGRRGEHHYRNIEFDVSSLLEEKYPSASLNAIFKRPDGIAYPVVTNYADGVLAWSPSATDTSIVGVGRLEIRVTYGEVVGKSIQILTIVEDALVDGIVEPPEPPAQEWLNQVLSTLAGLDINEINNLLNLIYSLLNNNYDLLNTTHGLVEDMRDTLYTRTGIILNHLHPIETATAPDMVSRRASITFTSINSGNNVVLGTVTYTFVTSLGSPTANNVQVLIQGTLRNTVKKLAEAIRGIQDVANIAYGIGTAPNPTCMAYWTSRVFSIGDVTVPSGESLFLLERAENATTPLTLTSTATATINAFTRASYLRYVLSGNATGGSGINSVRGPLHTLLPIGSVVIGGQGGLLYPTAYDCHLVTLCRQSDTSEKELDLYISNDEVNFTRISRSTPIGADSSNAGMHIHIQMRQSRVPSGYGLYISMGSDGTSASAFCDLKFTYHLYPVALASDTNS
;
A
#
# COMPACT_ATOMS: atom_id res chain seq x y z
N MET A 1 -44.85 25.13 -62.69
CA MET A 1 -46.13 25.31 -63.42
C MET A 1 -46.05 26.57 -64.27
N ILE A 2 -46.38 26.48 -65.56
CA ILE A 2 -46.29 27.57 -66.54
C ILE A 2 -47.68 28.20 -66.73
N ASP A 3 -47.74 29.52 -66.59
CA ASP A 3 -48.94 30.34 -66.78
C ASP A 3 -49.13 30.68 -68.27
N LEU A 4 -50.24 30.23 -68.86
CA LEU A 4 -50.54 30.38 -70.28
C LEU A 4 -51.05 31.77 -70.68
N THR A 5 -51.20 32.70 -69.74
CA THR A 5 -51.58 34.10 -70.02
C THR A 5 -50.38 34.99 -70.33
N LYS A 6 -49.15 34.48 -70.18
CA LYS A 6 -47.90 35.22 -70.34
C LYS A 6 -47.00 34.57 -71.38
N ALA A 7 -46.22 35.37 -72.11
CA ALA A 7 -45.19 34.84 -72.98
C ALA A 7 -44.05 34.24 -72.13
N VAL A 8 -43.75 32.96 -72.35
CA VAL A 8 -42.75 32.21 -71.58
C VAL A 8 -41.85 31.41 -72.51
N THR A 9 -40.57 31.30 -72.13
CA THR A 9 -39.59 30.41 -72.75
C THR A 9 -39.25 29.27 -71.78
N VAL A 10 -39.26 28.02 -72.27
CA VAL A 10 -39.13 26.81 -71.45
C VAL A 10 -38.00 25.94 -71.98
N PHE A 11 -37.08 25.54 -71.11
CA PHE A 11 -36.06 24.57 -71.45
C PHE A 11 -36.62 23.14 -71.31
N ILE A 12 -36.62 22.38 -72.41
CA ILE A 12 -37.31 21.07 -72.48
C ILE A 12 -36.36 19.87 -72.41
N GLY A 13 -35.04 20.09 -72.47
CA GLY A 13 -34.03 19.04 -72.34
C GLY A 13 -32.83 19.26 -73.25
N ARG A 14 -31.81 18.41 -73.10
CA ARG A 14 -30.67 18.34 -74.02
C ARG A 14 -30.93 17.33 -75.12
N ARG A 15 -30.17 17.43 -76.21
CA ARG A 15 -30.27 16.49 -77.34
C ARG A 15 -30.21 15.03 -76.88
N GLY A 16 -31.24 14.25 -77.20
CA GLY A 16 -31.32 12.82 -76.83
C GLY A 16 -31.86 12.51 -75.42
N GLU A 17 -32.08 13.53 -74.58
CA GLU A 17 -32.75 13.39 -73.28
C GLU A 17 -34.21 12.94 -73.49
N HIS A 18 -34.66 11.92 -72.76
CA HIS A 18 -36.01 11.37 -72.91
C HIS A 18 -36.64 11.09 -71.54
N HIS A 19 -37.87 11.55 -71.35
CA HIS A 19 -38.71 11.34 -70.16
C HIS A 19 -38.14 11.76 -68.80
N TYR A 20 -36.98 12.42 -68.76
CA TYR A 20 -36.37 12.90 -67.52
C TYR A 20 -37.09 14.11 -66.93
N ARG A 21 -37.63 14.98 -67.80
CA ARG A 21 -38.32 16.22 -67.38
C ARG A 21 -39.82 16.02 -67.40
N ASN A 22 -40.48 16.74 -66.49
CA ASN A 22 -41.93 16.89 -66.45
C ASN A 22 -42.27 18.38 -66.48
N ILE A 23 -42.95 18.82 -67.53
CA ILE A 23 -43.31 20.22 -67.78
C ILE A 23 -44.81 20.37 -67.54
N GLU A 24 -45.18 21.21 -66.59
CA GLU A 24 -46.57 21.37 -66.14
C GLU A 24 -47.12 22.75 -66.56
N PHE A 25 -48.28 22.76 -67.21
CA PHE A 25 -48.99 23.95 -67.69
C PHE A 25 -50.30 24.16 -66.93
N ASP A 26 -50.54 25.39 -66.49
CA ASP A 26 -51.83 25.80 -65.95
C ASP A 26 -52.79 26.13 -67.10
N VAL A 27 -53.80 25.28 -67.30
CA VAL A 27 -54.78 25.41 -68.40
C VAL A 27 -56.10 26.02 -67.96
N SER A 28 -56.21 26.50 -66.71
CA SER A 28 -57.44 27.09 -66.16
C SER A 28 -57.99 28.24 -67.02
N SER A 29 -57.11 29.09 -67.54
CA SER A 29 -57.47 30.20 -68.46
C SER A 29 -58.09 29.77 -69.79
N LEU A 30 -57.89 28.52 -70.22
CA LEU A 30 -58.47 27.96 -71.45
C LEU A 30 -59.77 27.19 -71.20
N LEU A 31 -60.04 26.82 -69.94
CA LEU A 31 -61.16 25.99 -69.52
C LEU A 31 -62.15 26.83 -68.70
N GLU A 32 -62.77 27.83 -69.34
CA GLU A 32 -63.88 28.58 -68.73
C GLU A 32 -65.09 27.66 -68.48
N GLU A 33 -65.95 27.97 -67.49
CA GLU A 33 -67.15 27.18 -67.09
C GLU A 33 -68.09 26.81 -68.26
N LYS A 34 -67.97 27.49 -69.41
CA LYS A 34 -68.74 27.22 -70.64
C LYS A 34 -68.38 25.92 -71.38
N TYR A 35 -67.23 25.30 -71.13
CA TYR A 35 -66.77 24.13 -71.92
C TYR A 35 -66.41 22.90 -71.04
N PRO A 36 -67.36 22.32 -70.29
CA PRO A 36 -67.12 21.34 -69.23
C PRO A 36 -66.67 19.94 -69.70
N SER A 37 -66.28 19.76 -70.96
CA SER A 37 -65.73 18.49 -71.51
C SER A 37 -64.81 18.72 -72.70
N ALA A 38 -64.13 19.87 -72.75
CA ALA A 38 -63.24 20.17 -73.86
C ALA A 38 -62.00 19.27 -73.86
N SER A 39 -61.55 18.86 -75.04
CA SER A 39 -60.30 18.10 -75.17
C SER A 39 -59.11 19.06 -75.33
N LEU A 40 -58.05 18.79 -74.56
CA LEU A 40 -56.79 19.54 -74.59
C LEU A 40 -55.75 18.77 -75.40
N ASN A 41 -55.12 19.44 -76.34
CA ASN A 41 -54.03 18.89 -77.14
C ASN A 41 -52.87 19.87 -77.18
N ALA A 42 -51.67 19.41 -76.83
CA ALA A 42 -50.46 20.19 -77.01
C ALA A 42 -49.84 19.88 -78.37
N ILE A 43 -49.66 20.90 -79.20
CA ILE A 43 -48.99 20.81 -80.49
C ILE A 43 -47.60 21.39 -80.36
N PHE A 44 -46.60 20.54 -80.56
CA PHE A 44 -45.20 20.95 -80.55
C PHE A 44 -44.67 21.10 -81.96
N LYS A 45 -44.09 22.26 -82.25
CA LYS A 45 -43.30 22.55 -83.44
C LYS A 45 -41.83 22.51 -83.06
N ARG A 46 -41.14 21.47 -83.51
CA ARG A 46 -39.71 21.22 -83.26
C ARG A 46 -38.84 22.28 -83.99
N PRO A 47 -37.57 22.51 -83.57
CA PRO A 47 -36.72 23.54 -84.20
C PRO A 47 -36.53 23.40 -85.72
N ASP A 48 -36.65 22.19 -86.29
CA ASP A 48 -36.60 21.92 -87.73
C ASP A 48 -37.91 22.31 -88.48
N GLY A 49 -38.93 22.76 -87.75
CA GLY A 49 -40.20 23.21 -88.28
C GLY A 49 -41.30 22.17 -88.36
N ILE A 50 -41.03 20.90 -88.00
CA ILE A 50 -42.05 19.84 -88.00
C ILE A 50 -42.98 20.03 -86.79
N ALA A 51 -44.29 20.06 -87.05
CA ALA A 51 -45.32 20.20 -86.01
C ALA A 51 -46.12 18.91 -85.84
N TYR A 52 -46.29 18.46 -84.59
CA TYR A 52 -47.03 17.24 -84.25
C TYR A 52 -47.63 17.34 -82.84
N PRO A 53 -48.72 16.60 -82.54
CA PRO A 53 -49.24 16.50 -81.20
C PRO A 53 -48.27 15.73 -80.30
N VAL A 54 -48.05 16.23 -79.09
CA VAL A 54 -47.26 15.53 -78.06
C VAL A 54 -48.17 14.85 -77.06
N VAL A 55 -47.68 13.78 -76.45
CA VAL A 55 -48.41 13.05 -75.42
C VAL A 55 -48.39 13.85 -74.12
N THR A 56 -49.57 14.18 -73.62
CA THR A 56 -49.76 14.92 -72.36
C THR A 56 -50.71 14.18 -71.44
N ASN A 57 -50.53 14.36 -70.14
CA ASN A 57 -51.45 13.87 -69.13
C ASN A 57 -52.16 15.05 -68.44
N TYR A 58 -53.48 15.01 -68.32
CA TYR A 58 -54.26 16.07 -67.66
C TYR A 58 -54.82 15.55 -66.34
N ALA A 59 -54.53 16.26 -65.25
CA ALA A 59 -55.08 15.98 -63.93
C ALA A 59 -55.20 17.28 -63.13
N ASP A 60 -56.31 17.44 -62.39
CA ASP A 60 -56.51 18.53 -61.42
C ASP A 60 -56.24 19.95 -61.96
N GLY A 61 -56.63 20.25 -63.21
CA GLY A 61 -56.44 21.57 -63.82
C GLY A 61 -55.06 21.81 -64.44
N VAL A 62 -54.16 20.82 -64.41
CA VAL A 62 -52.79 20.90 -64.91
C VAL A 62 -52.59 19.93 -66.07
N LEU A 63 -52.03 20.42 -67.17
CA LEU A 63 -51.59 19.61 -68.29
C LEU A 63 -50.08 19.37 -68.17
N ALA A 64 -49.65 18.11 -68.05
CA ALA A 64 -48.26 17.73 -67.93
C ALA A 64 -47.73 17.10 -69.23
N TRP A 65 -46.54 17.52 -69.65
CA TRP A 65 -45.81 16.97 -70.79
C TRP A 65 -44.43 16.50 -70.33
N SER A 66 -44.07 15.26 -70.68
CA SER A 66 -42.73 14.73 -70.50
C SER A 66 -42.05 14.58 -71.87
N PRO A 67 -41.11 15.48 -72.24
CA PRO A 67 -40.46 15.46 -73.55
C PRO A 67 -39.80 14.10 -73.84
N SER A 68 -40.12 13.55 -74.99
CA SER A 68 -39.56 12.29 -75.51
C SER A 68 -38.24 12.54 -76.23
N ALA A 69 -37.54 11.44 -76.58
CA ALA A 69 -36.35 11.51 -77.42
C ALA A 69 -36.61 12.18 -78.78
N THR A 70 -37.83 12.09 -79.31
CA THR A 70 -38.23 12.76 -80.55
C THR A 70 -38.33 14.28 -80.37
N ASP A 71 -38.76 14.73 -79.20
CA ASP A 71 -38.95 16.16 -78.91
C ASP A 71 -37.63 16.89 -78.72
N THR A 72 -36.63 16.20 -78.18
CA THR A 72 -35.27 16.72 -77.96
C THR A 72 -34.32 16.37 -79.10
N SER A 73 -34.78 15.79 -80.22
CA SER A 73 -33.87 15.27 -81.25
C SER A 73 -33.10 16.35 -82.01
N ILE A 74 -33.64 17.57 -82.08
CA ILE A 74 -33.05 18.71 -82.80
C ILE A 74 -32.81 19.85 -81.81
N VAL A 75 -31.57 20.34 -81.77
CA VAL A 75 -31.14 21.46 -80.95
C VAL A 75 -31.67 22.77 -81.51
N GLY A 76 -32.04 23.70 -80.62
CA GLY A 76 -32.50 25.03 -80.99
C GLY A 76 -33.85 25.39 -80.37
N VAL A 77 -34.51 26.38 -80.98
CA VAL A 77 -35.75 26.96 -80.46
C VAL A 77 -36.96 26.40 -81.19
N GLY A 78 -37.82 25.71 -80.45
CA GLY A 78 -39.13 25.22 -80.90
C GLY A 78 -40.28 26.08 -80.38
N ARG A 79 -41.52 25.67 -80.67
CA ARG A 79 -42.73 26.33 -80.19
C ARG A 79 -43.77 25.31 -79.76
N LEU A 80 -44.45 25.56 -78.65
CA LEU A 80 -45.58 24.75 -78.18
C LEU A 80 -46.85 25.60 -78.13
N GLU A 81 -47.96 25.03 -78.55
CA GLU A 81 -49.30 25.63 -78.44
C GLU A 81 -50.26 24.58 -77.89
N ILE A 82 -50.91 24.89 -76.77
CA ILE A 82 -52.02 24.11 -76.22
C ILE A 82 -53.31 24.58 -76.88
N ARG A 83 -54.07 23.62 -77.41
CA ARG A 83 -55.37 23.81 -78.06
C ARG A 83 -56.46 23.18 -77.23
N VAL A 84 -57.56 23.91 -77.10
CA VAL A 84 -58.80 23.43 -76.48
C VAL A 84 -59.83 23.24 -77.59
N THR A 85 -60.53 22.11 -77.61
CA THR A 85 -61.58 21.82 -78.59
C THR A 85 -62.85 21.33 -77.90
N TYR A 86 -63.99 21.92 -78.26
CA TYR A 86 -65.31 21.54 -77.75
C TYR A 86 -66.34 21.63 -78.88
N GLY A 87 -66.77 20.48 -79.41
CA GLY A 87 -67.56 20.44 -80.65
C GLY A 87 -66.79 21.07 -81.83
N GLU A 88 -67.35 22.11 -82.43
CA GLU A 88 -66.72 22.88 -83.53
C GLU A 88 -65.87 24.07 -83.04
N VAL A 89 -65.84 24.34 -81.72
CA VAL A 89 -65.10 25.48 -81.15
C VAL A 89 -63.64 25.08 -80.91
N VAL A 90 -62.71 25.93 -81.36
CA VAL A 90 -61.26 25.77 -81.14
C VAL A 90 -60.72 27.02 -80.45
N GLY A 91 -60.22 26.85 -79.23
CA GLY A 91 -59.42 27.85 -78.52
C GLY A 91 -57.93 27.50 -78.58
N LYS A 92 -57.07 28.51 -78.47
CA LYS A 92 -55.61 28.35 -78.51
C LYS A 92 -54.96 29.19 -77.41
N SER A 93 -53.96 28.62 -76.76
CA SER A 93 -53.04 29.37 -75.88
C SER A 93 -52.14 30.31 -76.67
N ILE A 94 -51.42 31.17 -75.95
CA ILE A 94 -50.21 31.81 -76.46
C ILE A 94 -49.16 30.77 -76.88
N GLN A 95 -48.31 31.13 -77.84
CA GLN A 95 -47.17 30.30 -78.22
C GLN A 95 -46.08 30.37 -77.15
N ILE A 96 -45.68 29.20 -76.66
CA ILE A 96 -44.58 29.02 -75.71
C ILE A 96 -43.32 28.72 -76.51
N LEU A 97 -42.23 29.44 -76.27
CA LEU A 97 -40.94 29.11 -76.87
C LEU A 97 -40.31 27.96 -76.10
N THR A 98 -39.81 26.95 -76.80
CA THR A 98 -39.10 25.84 -76.16
C THR A 98 -37.62 25.85 -76.56
N ILE A 99 -36.71 25.51 -75.66
CA ILE A 99 -35.28 25.41 -75.94
C ILE A 99 -34.84 23.96 -75.75
N VAL A 100 -34.17 23.43 -76.77
CA VAL A 100 -33.35 22.21 -76.69
C VAL A 100 -31.89 22.64 -76.81
N GLU A 101 -31.06 22.24 -75.85
CA GLU A 101 -29.61 22.50 -75.85
C GLU A 101 -28.83 21.29 -76.39
N ASP A 102 -27.60 21.51 -76.83
CA ASP A 102 -26.68 20.41 -77.13
C ASP A 102 -26.40 19.57 -75.89
N ALA A 103 -26.31 18.25 -76.09
CA ALA A 103 -25.71 17.36 -75.10
C ALA A 103 -24.18 17.42 -75.22
N LEU A 104 -23.47 17.05 -74.14
CA LEU A 104 -22.00 17.00 -74.17
C LEU A 104 -21.46 15.95 -75.16
N VAL A 105 -22.26 14.92 -75.46
CA VAL A 105 -21.99 13.84 -76.43
C VAL A 105 -23.32 13.46 -77.11
N ASP A 106 -23.32 13.19 -78.42
CA ASP A 106 -24.53 12.87 -79.21
C ASP A 106 -24.97 11.41 -79.04
N GLY A 107 -26.29 11.15 -79.02
CA GLY A 107 -26.90 9.82 -78.96
C GLY A 107 -27.49 9.40 -77.59
N ILE A 108 -28.50 8.51 -77.62
CA ILE A 108 -28.98 7.80 -76.41
C ILE A 108 -27.92 6.72 -76.10
N VAL A 109 -26.89 7.08 -75.36
CA VAL A 109 -25.84 6.13 -74.96
C VAL A 109 -26.38 5.30 -73.79
N GLU A 110 -26.24 3.97 -73.85
CA GLU A 110 -26.31 3.14 -72.65
C GLU A 110 -25.38 3.73 -71.57
N PRO A 111 -25.69 3.57 -70.27
CA PRO A 111 -24.79 4.01 -69.21
C PRO A 111 -23.37 3.52 -69.53
N PRO A 112 -22.34 4.38 -69.51
CA PRO A 112 -21.00 3.94 -69.84
C PRO A 112 -20.60 2.79 -68.91
N GLU A 113 -20.15 1.67 -69.47
CA GLU A 113 -19.48 0.59 -68.72
C GLU A 113 -18.31 1.21 -67.92
N PRO A 114 -18.38 1.28 -66.56
CA PRO A 114 -17.49 2.16 -65.84
C PRO A 114 -16.13 1.49 -65.52
N PRO A 115 -15.07 2.31 -65.29
CA PRO A 115 -13.79 1.93 -64.64
C PRO A 115 -13.89 1.19 -63.28
N ALA A 116 -15.10 1.00 -62.75
CA ALA A 116 -15.37 0.40 -61.45
C ALA A 116 -15.05 -1.11 -61.42
N GLN A 117 -15.25 -1.83 -62.54
CA GLN A 117 -15.01 -3.27 -62.59
C GLN A 117 -13.51 -3.60 -62.52
N GLU A 118 -12.68 -2.78 -63.18
CA GLU A 118 -11.23 -2.96 -63.21
C GLU A 118 -10.61 -2.64 -61.84
N TRP A 119 -11.10 -1.58 -61.18
CA TRP A 119 -10.78 -1.29 -59.79
C TRP A 119 -11.23 -2.40 -58.83
N LEU A 120 -12.45 -2.92 -58.98
CA LEU A 120 -12.97 -4.02 -58.15
C LEU A 120 -12.11 -5.29 -58.31
N ASN A 121 -11.70 -5.61 -59.54
CA ASN A 121 -10.83 -6.75 -59.80
C ASN A 121 -9.44 -6.57 -59.17
N GLN A 122 -8.88 -5.36 -59.18
CA GLN A 122 -7.62 -5.05 -58.48
C GLN A 122 -7.76 -5.21 -56.96
N VAL A 123 -8.88 -4.76 -56.39
CA VAL A 123 -9.18 -4.92 -54.95
C VAL A 123 -9.33 -6.40 -54.60
N LEU A 124 -10.08 -7.18 -55.39
CA LEU A 124 -10.28 -8.62 -55.17
C LEU A 124 -8.97 -9.41 -55.31
N SER A 125 -8.13 -9.07 -56.29
CA SER A 125 -6.82 -9.69 -56.46
C SER A 125 -5.88 -9.39 -55.29
N THR A 126 -5.91 -8.16 -54.77
CA THR A 126 -5.10 -7.77 -53.61
C THR A 126 -5.58 -8.51 -52.36
N LEU A 127 -6.90 -8.65 -52.19
CA LEU A 127 -7.51 -9.38 -51.07
C LEU A 127 -7.21 -10.89 -51.13
N ALA A 128 -7.24 -11.49 -52.32
CA ALA A 128 -6.92 -12.91 -52.52
C ALA A 128 -5.44 -13.24 -52.25
N GLY A 129 -4.55 -12.24 -52.35
CA GLY A 129 -3.14 -12.37 -51.99
C GLY A 129 -2.85 -12.29 -50.48
N LEU A 130 -3.83 -11.93 -49.64
CA LEU A 130 -3.66 -11.93 -48.19
C LEU A 130 -3.76 -13.36 -47.65
N ASP A 131 -2.64 -13.89 -47.17
CA ASP A 131 -2.63 -15.15 -46.43
C ASP A 131 -3.03 -14.92 -44.96
N ILE A 132 -4.32 -15.09 -44.69
CA ILE A 132 -4.89 -14.97 -43.35
C ILE A 132 -4.28 -16.00 -42.39
N ASN A 133 -3.85 -17.18 -42.88
CA ASN A 133 -3.23 -18.18 -42.03
C ASN A 133 -1.82 -17.76 -41.62
N GLU A 134 -1.05 -17.18 -42.55
CA GLU A 134 0.26 -16.61 -42.23
C GLU A 134 0.14 -15.48 -41.21
N ILE A 135 -0.80 -14.55 -41.40
CA ILE A 135 -1.08 -13.46 -40.46
C ILE A 135 -1.45 -14.01 -39.08
N ASN A 136 -2.35 -15.01 -39.00
CA ASN A 136 -2.73 -15.63 -37.74
C ASN A 136 -1.58 -16.39 -37.08
N ASN A 137 -0.72 -17.05 -37.86
CA ASN A 137 0.46 -17.72 -37.35
C ASN A 137 1.46 -16.72 -36.75
N LEU A 138 1.69 -15.59 -37.44
CA LEU A 138 2.53 -14.51 -36.91
C LEU A 138 1.92 -13.89 -35.64
N LEU A 139 0.61 -13.71 -35.59
CA LEU A 139 -0.09 -13.20 -34.41
C LEU A 139 0.07 -14.15 -33.21
N ASN A 140 -0.11 -15.46 -33.43
CA ASN A 140 0.07 -16.48 -32.41
C ASN A 140 1.52 -16.56 -31.92
N LEU A 141 2.49 -16.42 -32.83
CA LEU A 141 3.91 -16.37 -32.50
C LEU A 141 4.19 -15.16 -31.60
N ILE A 142 3.74 -13.96 -32.00
CA ILE A 142 3.89 -12.73 -31.19
C ILE A 142 3.25 -12.90 -29.81
N TYR A 143 2.05 -13.48 -29.73
CA TYR A 143 1.38 -13.73 -28.46
C TYR A 143 2.17 -14.68 -27.55
N SER A 144 2.72 -15.75 -28.11
CA SER A 144 3.56 -16.69 -27.36
C SER A 144 4.85 -16.04 -26.87
N LEU A 145 5.54 -15.26 -27.71
CA LEU A 145 6.72 -14.50 -27.29
C LEU A 145 6.40 -13.50 -26.18
N LEU A 146 5.25 -12.83 -26.26
CA LEU A 146 4.81 -11.87 -25.25
C LEU A 146 4.59 -12.55 -23.89
N ASN A 147 3.94 -13.72 -23.87
CA ASN A 147 3.74 -14.49 -22.65
C ASN A 147 5.06 -14.99 -22.06
N ASN A 148 5.96 -15.52 -22.89
CA ASN A 148 7.28 -15.96 -22.42
C ASN A 148 8.08 -14.80 -21.81
N ASN A 149 8.01 -13.61 -22.41
CA ASN A 149 8.65 -12.41 -21.86
C ASN A 149 8.01 -11.97 -20.53
N TYR A 150 6.69 -12.07 -20.41
CA TYR A 150 5.98 -11.78 -19.16
C TYR A 150 6.43 -12.71 -18.03
N ASP A 151 6.49 -14.02 -18.30
CA ASP A 151 6.92 -15.02 -17.30
C ASP A 151 8.38 -14.82 -16.87
N LEU A 152 9.25 -14.49 -17.83
CA LEU A 152 10.66 -14.17 -17.56
C LEU A 152 10.78 -12.91 -16.71
N LEU A 153 10.00 -11.86 -17.02
CA LEU A 153 10.00 -10.62 -16.27
C LEU A 153 9.49 -10.83 -14.84
N ASN A 154 8.43 -11.62 -14.65
CA ASN A 154 7.88 -11.94 -13.34
C ASN A 154 8.88 -12.75 -12.48
N THR A 155 9.55 -13.73 -13.10
CA THR A 155 10.62 -14.50 -12.43
C THR A 155 11.78 -13.59 -12.03
N THR A 156 12.19 -12.68 -12.93
CA THR A 156 13.26 -11.72 -12.67
C THR A 156 12.88 -10.77 -11.53
N HIS A 157 11.62 -10.32 -11.48
CA HIS A 157 11.11 -9.49 -10.40
C HIS A 157 11.23 -10.19 -9.05
N GLY A 158 10.76 -11.44 -8.93
CA GLY A 158 10.89 -12.21 -7.69
C GLY A 158 12.34 -12.38 -7.23
N LEU A 159 13.27 -12.69 -8.15
CA LEU A 159 14.70 -12.78 -7.83
C LEU A 159 15.29 -11.46 -7.35
N VAL A 160 14.83 -10.32 -7.90
CA VAL A 160 15.26 -8.99 -7.46
C VAL A 160 14.71 -8.66 -6.06
N GLU A 161 13.48 -9.06 -5.75
CA GLU A 161 12.91 -8.91 -4.40
C GLU A 161 13.68 -9.76 -3.37
N ASP A 162 13.95 -11.03 -3.68
CA ASP A 162 14.74 -11.92 -2.83
C ASP A 162 16.16 -11.38 -2.60
N MET A 163 16.79 -10.85 -3.66
CA MET A 163 18.09 -10.21 -3.58
C MET A 163 18.04 -8.95 -2.70
N ARG A 164 17.02 -8.10 -2.87
CA ARG A 164 16.81 -6.90 -2.04
C ARG A 164 16.71 -7.28 -0.57
N ASP A 165 15.90 -8.28 -0.25
CA ASP A 165 15.66 -8.70 1.13
C ASP A 165 16.91 -9.35 1.75
N THR A 166 17.65 -10.12 0.95
CA THR A 166 18.96 -10.66 1.34
C THR A 166 19.98 -9.55 1.58
N LEU A 167 20.06 -8.55 0.70
CA LEU A 167 20.97 -7.42 0.84
C LEU A 167 20.62 -6.55 2.04
N TYR A 168 19.35 -6.28 2.30
CA TYR A 168 18.94 -5.56 3.51
C TYR A 168 19.30 -6.32 4.77
N THR A 169 19.07 -7.63 4.80
CA THR A 169 19.44 -8.48 5.93
C THR A 169 20.94 -8.49 6.16
N ARG A 170 21.74 -8.71 5.10
CA ARG A 170 23.20 -8.70 5.18
C ARG A 170 23.75 -7.33 5.56
N THR A 171 23.16 -6.25 5.04
CA THR A 171 23.53 -4.89 5.43
C THR A 171 23.22 -4.66 6.91
N GLY A 172 22.08 -5.13 7.42
CA GLY A 172 21.79 -5.10 8.86
C GLY A 172 22.82 -5.88 9.69
N ILE A 173 23.24 -7.06 9.24
CA ILE A 173 24.29 -7.86 9.90
C ILE A 173 25.62 -7.11 9.86
N ILE A 174 26.03 -6.59 8.70
CA ILE A 174 27.28 -5.88 8.51
C ILE A 174 27.29 -4.59 9.32
N LEU A 175 26.19 -3.83 9.36
CA LEU A 175 26.05 -2.65 10.21
C LEU A 175 26.04 -2.98 11.69
N ASN A 176 25.69 -4.21 12.10
CA ASN A 176 25.88 -4.70 13.47
C ASN A 176 27.33 -5.14 13.76
N HIS A 177 28.16 -5.37 12.73
CA HIS A 177 29.56 -5.79 12.85
C HIS A 177 30.58 -4.66 12.63
N LEU A 178 30.36 -3.77 11.65
CA LEU A 178 31.29 -2.71 11.20
C LEU A 178 31.16 -1.43 12.01
N HIS A 179 29.93 -1.02 12.23
CA HIS A 179 29.61 -0.43 13.51
C HIS A 179 29.45 -1.67 14.40
N PRO A 180 30.25 -1.89 15.46
CA PRO A 180 29.56 -2.33 16.67
C PRO A 180 28.39 -1.36 16.76
N ILE A 181 27.21 -1.77 17.21
CA ILE A 181 26.40 -0.74 17.82
C ILE A 181 27.25 -0.25 19.01
N GLU A 182 28.14 0.70 18.77
CA GLU A 182 28.72 1.60 19.72
C GLU A 182 27.48 2.24 20.29
N THR A 183 27.07 1.72 21.46
CA THR A 183 25.80 1.96 22.17
C THR A 183 24.64 0.98 21.92
N ALA A 184 24.91 -0.31 21.74
CA ALA A 184 24.27 -1.26 22.63
C ALA A 184 25.28 -1.61 23.74
N THR A 185 25.81 -0.57 24.40
CA THR A 185 25.75 -0.60 25.86
C THR A 185 24.37 -1.15 26.16
N ALA A 186 24.28 -2.22 26.96
CA ALA A 186 22.99 -2.74 27.37
C ALA A 186 22.01 -1.55 27.61
N PRO A 187 20.69 -1.65 27.33
CA PRO A 187 19.75 -0.54 27.53
C PRO A 187 20.07 0.23 28.83
N ASP A 188 20.44 -0.56 29.85
CA ASP A 188 21.40 -0.41 30.95
C ASP A 188 22.24 0.86 31.18
N MET A 189 23.09 1.35 30.26
CA MET A 189 24.03 2.46 30.61
C MET A 189 23.65 3.82 30.02
N VAL A 190 22.63 3.83 29.16
CA VAL A 190 22.14 5.01 28.49
C VAL A 190 20.73 5.35 28.95
N SER A 191 19.93 4.33 29.29
CA SER A 191 18.62 4.48 29.90
C SER A 191 18.71 4.50 31.42
N ARG A 192 17.78 5.18 32.08
CA ARG A 192 17.74 5.22 33.54
C ARG A 192 16.98 4.03 34.11
N ARG A 193 17.33 3.68 35.35
CA ARG A 193 16.70 2.61 36.10
C ARG A 193 16.23 3.08 37.46
N ALA A 194 15.14 2.50 37.91
CA ALA A 194 14.55 2.76 39.21
C ALA A 194 14.02 1.46 39.83
N SER A 195 13.79 1.47 41.13
CA SER A 195 13.00 0.44 41.79
C SER A 195 12.02 1.04 42.77
N ILE A 196 10.96 0.27 43.00
CA ILE A 196 10.02 0.51 44.08
C ILE A 196 9.77 -0.82 44.80
N THR A 197 10.09 -0.87 46.09
CA THR A 197 9.90 -2.06 46.94
C THR A 197 8.73 -1.83 47.87
N PHE A 198 7.66 -2.59 47.69
CA PHE A 198 6.44 -2.44 48.47
C PHE A 198 6.51 -3.23 49.78
N THR A 199 5.99 -2.64 50.85
CA THR A 199 5.76 -3.32 52.14
C THR A 199 4.28 -3.49 52.44
N SER A 200 3.43 -2.61 51.93
CA SER A 200 1.97 -2.74 51.96
C SER A 200 1.32 -1.96 50.82
N ILE A 201 0.20 -2.45 50.33
CA ILE A 201 -0.66 -1.81 49.32
C ILE A 201 -2.10 -1.89 49.83
N ASN A 202 -2.78 -0.75 49.88
CA ASN A 202 -4.19 -0.64 50.25
C ASN A 202 -5.02 -0.06 49.10
N SER A 203 -6.34 -0.27 49.14
CA SER A 203 -7.28 0.33 48.19
C SER A 203 -7.16 1.86 48.19
N GLY A 204 -7.17 2.46 47.00
CA GLY A 204 -6.96 3.90 46.81
C GLY A 204 -5.50 4.35 46.81
N ASN A 205 -4.54 3.47 47.14
CA ASN A 205 -3.14 3.80 46.91
C ASN A 205 -2.84 3.89 45.42
N ASN A 206 -1.82 4.67 45.05
CA ASN A 206 -1.38 4.78 43.67
C ASN A 206 0.15 4.78 43.52
N VAL A 207 0.57 4.52 42.29
CA VAL A 207 1.93 4.72 41.78
C VAL A 207 1.81 5.64 40.56
N VAL A 208 2.57 6.73 40.54
CA VAL A 208 2.69 7.61 39.38
C VAL A 208 4.01 7.29 38.69
N LEU A 209 3.95 6.96 37.40
CA LEU A 209 5.11 6.67 36.57
C LEU A 209 5.02 7.48 35.26
N GLY A 210 5.81 8.53 35.18
CA GLY A 210 5.73 9.52 34.10
C GLY A 210 4.37 10.22 34.12
N THR A 211 3.62 10.10 33.02
CA THR A 211 2.28 10.69 32.87
C THR A 211 1.15 9.77 33.33
N VAL A 212 1.45 8.49 33.63
CA VAL A 212 0.43 7.48 33.93
C VAL A 212 0.32 7.26 35.44
N THR A 213 -0.92 7.25 35.95
CA THR A 213 -1.23 6.93 37.34
C THR A 213 -1.86 5.54 37.46
N TYR A 214 -1.23 4.65 38.21
CA TYR A 214 -1.72 3.31 38.52
C TYR A 214 -2.37 3.33 39.90
N THR A 215 -3.68 3.12 39.96
CA THR A 215 -4.44 3.12 41.22
C THR A 215 -4.82 1.69 41.60
N PHE A 216 -4.54 1.30 42.85
CA PHE A 216 -4.93 0.02 43.39
C PHE A 216 -6.37 0.05 43.90
N VAL A 217 -7.18 -0.91 43.47
CA VAL A 217 -8.62 -0.96 43.78
C VAL A 217 -9.06 -2.36 44.20
N THR A 218 -10.17 -2.46 44.94
CA THR A 218 -10.81 -3.73 45.27
C THR A 218 -11.87 -4.17 44.25
N SER A 219 -12.22 -3.29 43.31
CA SER A 219 -13.10 -3.56 42.17
C SER A 219 -12.75 -2.64 41.00
N LEU A 220 -12.68 -3.19 39.79
CA LEU A 220 -12.41 -2.41 38.58
C LEU A 220 -13.62 -1.55 38.19
N GLY A 221 -13.36 -0.38 37.61
CA GLY A 221 -14.35 0.53 37.04
C GLY A 221 -13.89 1.06 35.68
N SER A 222 -14.27 2.30 35.36
CA SER A 222 -13.92 2.98 34.11
C SER A 222 -12.99 4.17 34.38
N PRO A 223 -11.65 3.95 34.44
CA PRO A 223 -10.71 5.03 34.70
C PRO A 223 -10.69 6.07 33.58
N THR A 224 -10.33 7.31 33.93
CA THR A 224 -10.13 8.41 32.96
C THR A 224 -8.81 8.25 32.21
N ALA A 225 -8.60 9.04 31.15
CA ALA A 225 -7.35 9.03 30.40
C ALA A 225 -6.11 9.18 31.31
N ASN A 226 -5.03 8.47 30.98
CA ASN A 226 -3.78 8.37 31.74
C ASN A 226 -3.91 7.72 33.14
N ASN A 227 -5.05 7.12 33.46
CA ASN A 227 -5.25 6.35 34.68
C ASN A 227 -5.43 4.87 34.35
N VAL A 228 -4.79 4.03 35.15
CA VAL A 228 -4.91 2.58 35.08
C VAL A 228 -5.32 2.07 36.45
N GLN A 229 -6.34 1.23 36.52
CA GLN A 229 -6.72 0.55 37.76
C GLN A 229 -6.13 -0.85 37.77
N VAL A 230 -5.53 -1.22 38.90
CA VAL A 230 -4.97 -2.56 39.17
C VAL A 230 -5.74 -3.16 40.34
N LEU A 231 -6.37 -4.31 40.11
CA LEU A 231 -7.12 -5.02 41.14
C LEU A 231 -6.15 -5.60 42.19
N ILE A 232 -6.38 -5.29 43.47
CA ILE A 232 -5.63 -5.86 44.58
C ILE A 232 -5.86 -7.38 44.64
N GLN A 233 -4.77 -8.13 44.71
CA GLN A 233 -4.78 -9.58 44.71
C GLN A 233 -4.68 -10.12 46.15
N GLY A 234 -4.92 -11.43 46.33
CA GLY A 234 -4.87 -12.07 47.65
C GLY A 234 -3.50 -12.02 48.36
N THR A 235 -2.43 -11.63 47.66
CA THR A 235 -1.11 -11.40 48.26
C THR A 235 -0.47 -10.12 47.70
N LEU A 236 0.42 -9.50 48.50
CA LEU A 236 1.21 -8.35 48.05
C LEU A 236 1.99 -8.68 46.77
N ARG A 237 2.63 -9.84 46.74
CA ARG A 237 3.34 -10.37 45.57
C ARG A 237 2.52 -10.34 44.30
N ASN A 238 1.34 -10.95 44.35
CA ASN A 238 0.48 -11.06 43.16
C ASN A 238 -0.01 -9.67 42.72
N THR A 239 -0.22 -8.76 43.67
CA THR A 239 -0.60 -7.37 43.37
C THR A 239 0.53 -6.63 42.63
N VAL A 240 1.77 -6.75 43.10
CA VAL A 240 2.93 -6.11 42.45
C VAL A 240 3.21 -6.72 41.07
N LYS A 241 3.03 -8.04 40.91
CA LYS A 241 3.10 -8.69 39.59
C LYS A 241 2.07 -8.12 38.62
N LYS A 242 0.82 -7.92 39.08
CA LYS A 242 -0.23 -7.31 38.24
C LYS A 242 0.09 -5.86 37.89
N LEU A 243 0.73 -5.10 38.79
CA LEU A 243 1.26 -3.79 38.43
C LEU A 243 2.33 -3.87 37.33
N ALA A 244 3.27 -4.82 37.41
CA ALA A 244 4.29 -5.01 36.37
C ALA A 244 3.66 -5.34 35.01
N GLU A 245 2.65 -6.21 35.00
CA GLU A 245 1.86 -6.54 33.80
C GLU A 245 1.12 -5.32 33.24
N ALA A 246 0.52 -4.50 34.11
CA ALA A 246 -0.17 -3.26 33.72
C ALA A 246 0.79 -2.25 33.07
N ILE A 247 2.00 -2.08 33.61
CA ILE A 247 2.99 -1.18 33.01
C ILE A 247 3.46 -1.69 31.64
N ARG A 248 3.61 -3.02 31.50
CA ARG A 248 3.98 -3.66 30.23
C ARG A 248 2.87 -3.67 29.18
N GLY A 249 1.62 -3.46 29.57
CA GLY A 249 0.50 -3.50 28.64
C GLY A 249 -0.08 -4.89 28.37
N ILE A 250 0.13 -5.85 29.28
CA ILE A 250 -0.42 -7.20 29.12
C ILE A 250 -1.94 -7.13 29.26
N GLN A 251 -2.65 -7.78 28.35
CA GLN A 251 -4.11 -7.81 28.34
C GLN A 251 -4.63 -8.74 29.45
N ASP A 252 -5.17 -8.15 30.52
CA ASP A 252 -5.84 -8.85 31.61
C ASP A 252 -7.04 -8.03 32.08
N VAL A 253 -8.14 -8.10 31.32
CA VAL A 253 -9.36 -7.30 31.59
C VAL A 253 -10.06 -7.67 32.91
N ALA A 254 -9.70 -8.80 33.51
CA ALA A 254 -10.24 -9.22 34.81
C ALA A 254 -9.55 -8.51 35.98
N ASN A 255 -8.28 -8.10 35.80
CA ASN A 255 -7.47 -7.52 36.87
C ASN A 255 -6.92 -6.11 36.58
N ILE A 256 -7.01 -5.65 35.33
CA ILE A 256 -6.44 -4.37 34.88
C ILE A 256 -7.47 -3.64 34.01
N ALA A 257 -7.76 -2.39 34.34
CA ALA A 257 -8.59 -1.51 33.53
C ALA A 257 -7.79 -0.27 33.11
N TYR A 258 -7.65 -0.07 31.80
CA TYR A 258 -7.00 1.11 31.23
C TYR A 258 -8.03 2.17 30.91
N GLY A 259 -7.73 3.43 31.24
CA GLY A 259 -8.62 4.52 30.92
C GLY A 259 -8.64 4.80 29.41
N ILE A 260 -9.71 5.45 28.94
CA ILE A 260 -9.91 5.74 27.52
C ILE A 260 -8.65 6.39 26.91
N GLY A 261 -8.14 5.81 25.83
CA GLY A 261 -6.94 6.29 25.12
C GLY A 261 -5.60 6.02 25.81
N THR A 262 -5.59 5.34 26.96
CA THR A 262 -4.36 4.99 27.69
C THR A 262 -3.73 3.73 27.09
N ALA A 263 -2.59 3.89 26.44
CA ALA A 263 -1.75 2.80 25.95
C ALA A 263 -0.87 2.22 27.07
N PRO A 264 -0.21 1.06 26.87
CA PRO A 264 0.87 0.59 27.75
C PRO A 264 1.89 1.72 28.03
N ASN A 265 2.56 1.71 29.19
CA ASN A 265 3.38 2.85 29.60
C ASN A 265 4.38 3.22 28.48
N PRO A 266 4.25 4.41 27.88
CA PRO A 266 5.02 4.75 26.68
C PRO A 266 6.49 5.04 27.00
N THR A 267 6.79 5.33 28.26
CA THR A 267 8.11 5.79 28.70
C THR A 267 8.94 4.73 29.40
N CYS A 268 8.31 3.69 29.97
CA CYS A 268 8.97 2.69 30.79
C CYS A 268 8.51 1.26 30.51
N MET A 269 9.35 0.32 30.91
CA MET A 269 9.00 -1.07 31.13
C MET A 269 9.24 -1.43 32.61
N ALA A 270 8.50 -2.43 33.10
CA ALA A 270 8.61 -2.88 34.46
C ALA A 270 8.71 -4.41 34.54
N TYR A 271 9.46 -4.90 35.52
CA TYR A 271 9.59 -6.31 35.85
C TYR A 271 9.56 -6.47 37.36
N TRP A 272 8.89 -7.51 37.82
CA TRP A 272 8.86 -7.86 39.24
C TRP A 272 10.01 -8.83 39.52
N THR A 273 10.63 -8.75 40.69
CA THR A 273 11.43 -9.89 41.18
C THR A 273 11.49 -9.90 42.70
N SER A 274 11.49 -11.10 43.27
CA SER A 274 11.70 -11.32 44.70
C SER A 274 13.16 -11.58 45.08
N ARG A 275 14.09 -11.55 44.12
CA ARG A 275 15.52 -11.74 44.36
C ARG A 275 16.17 -10.41 44.74
N VAL A 276 17.32 -10.51 45.42
CA VAL A 276 18.20 -9.34 45.64
C VAL A 276 18.71 -8.90 44.27
N PHE A 277 18.64 -7.60 44.01
CA PHE A 277 18.95 -7.05 42.70
C PHE A 277 19.72 -5.74 42.84
N SER A 278 20.43 -5.28 41.80
CA SER A 278 21.17 -4.02 41.85
C SER A 278 20.74 -3.02 40.77
N ILE A 279 20.66 -1.76 41.18
CA ILE A 279 20.51 -0.60 40.29
C ILE A 279 21.68 0.35 40.55
N GLY A 280 22.61 0.42 39.61
CA GLY A 280 23.85 1.17 39.83
C GLY A 280 24.64 0.57 40.98
N ASP A 281 24.95 1.40 41.99
CA ASP A 281 25.62 1.00 43.24
C ASP A 281 24.65 0.64 44.38
N VAL A 282 23.33 0.71 44.14
CA VAL A 282 22.31 0.42 45.13
C VAL A 282 21.88 -1.04 45.05
N THR A 283 22.11 -1.79 46.13
CA THR A 283 21.56 -3.14 46.33
C THR A 283 20.13 -3.05 46.88
N VAL A 284 19.17 -3.54 46.12
CA VAL A 284 17.77 -3.68 46.51
C VAL A 284 17.60 -5.04 47.20
N PRO A 285 17.20 -5.09 48.49
CA PRO A 285 16.96 -6.33 49.21
C PRO A 285 15.88 -7.21 48.57
N SER A 286 15.85 -8.50 48.94
CA SER A 286 14.74 -9.37 48.57
C SER A 286 13.44 -8.84 49.16
N GLY A 287 12.40 -8.76 48.33
CA GLY A 287 11.09 -8.23 48.73
C GLY A 287 10.16 -8.18 47.53
N GLU A 288 9.00 -7.53 47.68
CA GLU A 288 8.07 -7.35 46.57
C GLU A 288 8.45 -6.08 45.80
N SER A 289 9.50 -6.22 44.99
CA SER A 289 10.15 -5.13 44.26
C SER A 289 9.74 -5.12 42.80
N LEU A 290 9.41 -3.92 42.31
CA LEU A 290 9.27 -3.62 40.90
C LEU A 290 10.51 -2.86 40.44
N PHE A 291 11.11 -3.32 39.37
CA PHE A 291 12.24 -2.68 38.73
C PHE A 291 11.78 -2.08 37.42
N LEU A 292 12.26 -0.87 37.16
CA LEU A 292 11.80 -0.02 36.09
C LEU A 292 12.97 0.33 35.18
N LEU A 293 12.73 0.20 33.88
CA LEU A 293 13.66 0.58 32.84
C LEU A 293 12.99 1.65 31.99
N GLU A 294 13.63 2.80 31.86
CA GLU A 294 13.21 3.82 30.89
C GLU A 294 13.47 3.32 29.46
N ARG A 295 12.51 3.52 28.57
CA ARG A 295 12.65 3.18 27.14
C ARG A 295 13.53 4.21 26.42
N ALA A 296 13.36 5.49 26.73
CA ALA A 296 14.16 6.53 26.09
C ALA A 296 15.65 6.44 26.48
N GLU A 297 16.49 6.20 25.49
CA GLU A 297 17.94 6.27 25.61
C GLU A 297 18.40 7.73 25.73
N ASN A 298 19.41 8.00 26.57
CA ASN A 298 20.01 9.32 26.78
C ASN A 298 19.03 10.39 27.28
N ALA A 299 17.87 10.00 27.79
CA ALA A 299 16.92 10.93 28.39
C ALA A 299 17.55 11.64 29.59
N THR A 300 17.59 12.98 29.53
CA THR A 300 18.10 13.83 30.61
C THR A 300 16.98 14.39 31.49
N THR A 301 15.76 14.49 30.97
CA THR A 301 14.59 15.00 31.71
C THR A 301 14.18 14.02 32.81
N PRO A 302 14.14 14.41 34.10
CA PRO A 302 13.68 13.56 35.20
C PRO A 302 12.34 12.88 34.90
N LEU A 303 12.28 11.56 35.08
CA LEU A 303 11.03 10.81 35.00
C LEU A 303 10.44 10.64 36.41
N THR A 304 9.19 11.05 36.58
CA THR A 304 8.51 11.00 37.88
C THR A 304 8.21 9.55 38.26
N LEU A 305 8.62 9.16 39.47
CA LEU A 305 8.25 7.92 40.12
C LEU A 305 7.87 8.22 41.57
N THR A 306 6.58 8.13 41.88
CA THR A 306 6.06 8.35 43.24
C THR A 306 5.02 7.30 43.59
N SER A 307 4.80 7.08 44.88
CA SER A 307 3.78 6.17 45.37
C SER A 307 3.15 6.71 46.64
N THR A 308 1.85 6.52 46.79
CA THR A 308 1.16 6.74 48.07
C THR A 308 1.06 5.44 48.90
N ALA A 309 1.38 4.27 48.30
CA ALA A 309 1.56 3.03 49.04
C ALA A 309 2.86 3.06 49.83
N THR A 310 2.93 2.32 50.95
CA THR A 310 4.13 2.20 51.77
C THR A 310 5.21 1.44 51.01
N ALA A 311 6.17 2.17 50.45
CA ALA A 311 7.22 1.61 49.61
C ALA A 311 8.53 2.40 49.75
N THR A 312 9.65 1.70 49.53
CA THR A 312 10.96 2.33 49.36
C THR A 312 11.20 2.55 47.87
N ILE A 313 11.48 3.79 47.47
CA ILE A 313 11.70 4.17 46.07
C ILE A 313 13.16 4.53 45.87
N ASN A 314 13.81 3.86 44.92
CA ASN A 314 15.06 4.30 44.33
C ASN A 314 14.74 4.98 43.00
N ALA A 315 14.94 6.30 42.93
CA ALA A 315 14.58 7.10 41.77
C ALA A 315 15.38 6.72 40.51
N PHE A 316 14.90 7.18 39.35
CA PHE A 316 15.57 6.94 38.07
C PHE A 316 16.99 7.50 38.07
N THR A 317 17.97 6.61 38.03
CA THR A 317 19.39 6.95 37.95
C THR A 317 20.03 6.36 36.70
N ARG A 318 21.03 7.06 36.17
CA ARG A 318 21.89 6.58 35.08
C ARG A 318 23.24 6.20 35.68
N ALA A 319 23.73 5.00 35.38
CA ALA A 319 25.05 4.58 35.79
C ALA A 319 25.91 4.26 34.56
N SER A 320 27.14 4.76 34.54
CA SER A 320 28.12 4.47 33.47
C SER A 320 28.86 3.15 33.68
N TYR A 321 28.54 2.44 34.75
CA TYR A 321 29.02 1.10 35.08
C TYR A 321 28.11 0.53 36.18
N LEU A 322 28.03 -0.78 36.27
CA LEU A 322 27.40 -1.46 37.40
C LEU A 322 28.45 -1.68 38.48
N ARG A 323 28.31 -1.04 39.65
CA ARG A 323 29.13 -1.35 40.81
C ARG A 323 28.51 -2.51 41.55
N TYR A 324 29.14 -3.67 41.42
CA TYR A 324 28.69 -4.88 42.06
C TYR A 324 29.36 -5.03 43.42
N VAL A 325 28.64 -4.77 44.50
CA VAL A 325 29.15 -4.98 45.87
C VAL A 325 29.12 -6.46 46.19
N LEU A 326 30.29 -7.01 46.53
CA LEU A 326 30.48 -8.41 46.82
C LEU A 326 30.12 -8.65 48.29
N SER A 327 28.83 -8.64 48.60
CA SER A 327 28.34 -9.02 49.93
C SER A 327 28.46 -10.54 50.08
N GLY A 328 29.68 -11.02 50.33
CA GLY A 328 29.96 -12.34 50.87
C GLY A 328 29.16 -12.50 52.17
N ASN A 329 28.18 -13.40 52.23
CA ASN A 329 27.40 -13.59 53.43
C ASN A 329 28.31 -14.25 54.48
N ALA A 330 28.95 -13.41 55.28
CA ALA A 330 29.79 -13.78 56.39
C ALA A 330 28.92 -14.24 57.57
N THR A 331 28.26 -15.40 57.43
CA THR A 331 27.89 -16.32 58.52
C THR A 331 26.99 -17.43 57.99
N GLY A 332 27.57 -18.61 57.78
CA GLY A 332 26.85 -19.84 57.48
C GLY A 332 27.82 -21.01 57.61
N GLY A 333 27.87 -21.61 58.80
CA GLY A 333 28.68 -22.79 59.05
C GLY A 333 28.19 -23.94 58.16
N SER A 334 29.09 -24.43 57.31
CA SER A 334 29.01 -25.61 56.42
C SER A 334 29.05 -25.29 54.93
N GLY A 335 30.26 -25.12 54.39
CA GLY A 335 30.63 -25.63 53.06
C GLY A 335 30.62 -24.66 51.87
N ILE A 336 31.84 -24.38 51.40
CA ILE A 336 32.25 -24.05 50.01
C ILE A 336 31.93 -22.64 49.48
N ASN A 337 32.94 -21.78 49.63
CA ASN A 337 33.26 -20.49 48.99
C ASN A 337 32.67 -20.20 47.60
N SER A 338 31.37 -19.90 47.53
CA SER A 338 30.78 -19.31 46.34
C SER A 338 29.59 -18.43 46.73
N VAL A 339 29.87 -17.28 47.35
CA VAL A 339 28.80 -16.29 47.56
C VAL A 339 28.54 -15.63 46.21
N ARG A 340 27.28 -15.61 45.80
CA ARG A 340 26.78 -14.95 44.60
C ARG A 340 26.06 -13.68 45.04
N GLY A 341 26.40 -12.56 44.44
CA GLY A 341 25.72 -11.30 44.76
C GLY A 341 24.37 -11.13 44.04
N PRO A 342 23.81 -9.91 44.06
CA PRO A 342 22.51 -9.60 43.47
C PRO A 342 22.40 -9.90 41.97
N LEU A 343 21.19 -10.23 41.51
CA LEU A 343 20.92 -10.30 40.08
C LEU A 343 20.93 -8.92 39.44
N HIS A 344 21.22 -8.90 38.16
CA HIS A 344 21.12 -7.74 37.32
C HIS A 344 20.49 -8.10 35.97
N THR A 345 19.63 -7.24 35.44
CA THR A 345 18.88 -7.48 34.20
C THR A 345 19.65 -6.90 33.06
N LEU A 346 20.08 -7.76 32.15
CA LEU A 346 20.65 -7.36 30.86
C LEU A 346 19.52 -7.08 29.86
N LEU A 347 18.51 -7.97 29.81
CA LEU A 347 17.33 -7.86 28.95
C LEU A 347 16.06 -8.26 29.71
N PRO A 348 15.00 -7.45 29.72
CA PRO A 348 13.73 -7.85 30.31
C PRO A 348 13.02 -8.92 29.48
N ILE A 349 12.05 -9.59 30.08
CA ILE A 349 11.21 -10.59 29.39
C ILE A 349 10.51 -9.95 28.19
N GLY A 350 10.63 -10.60 27.03
CA GLY A 350 9.94 -10.19 25.80
C GLY A 350 10.59 -9.01 25.08
N SER A 351 11.77 -8.53 25.50
CA SER A 351 12.49 -7.51 24.73
C SER A 351 13.23 -8.11 23.53
N VAL A 352 13.02 -7.53 22.34
CA VAL A 352 13.93 -7.65 21.19
C VAL A 352 14.21 -6.25 20.69
N VAL A 353 15.49 -5.86 20.70
CA VAL A 353 15.96 -4.68 19.97
C VAL A 353 16.56 -5.18 18.68
N ILE A 354 15.78 -5.13 17.61
CA ILE A 354 16.32 -5.14 16.25
C ILE A 354 15.65 -3.95 15.56
N GLY A 355 16.39 -2.84 15.47
CA GLY A 355 15.93 -1.62 14.79
C GLY A 355 15.79 -0.35 15.65
N GLY A 356 16.28 -0.34 16.89
CA GLY A 356 16.00 0.76 17.82
C GLY A 356 14.55 0.72 18.31
N GLN A 357 14.30 1.32 19.49
CA GLN A 357 13.10 1.08 20.30
C GLN A 357 11.75 1.57 19.71
N GLY A 358 11.68 1.87 18.41
CA GLY A 358 10.44 2.17 17.68
C GLY A 358 9.79 0.94 17.03
N GLY A 359 10.46 -0.22 16.99
CA GLY A 359 9.93 -1.45 16.42
C GLY A 359 8.99 -2.21 17.37
N LEU A 360 8.04 -2.96 16.82
CA LEU A 360 7.23 -3.92 17.58
C LEU A 360 8.18 -4.94 18.24
N LEU A 361 7.98 -5.19 19.55
CA LEU A 361 8.66 -6.23 20.29
C LEU A 361 8.29 -7.59 19.66
N TYR A 362 9.13 -8.11 18.76
CA TYR A 362 8.88 -9.41 18.15
C TYR A 362 9.51 -10.48 19.04
N PRO A 363 8.72 -11.38 19.64
CA PRO A 363 9.25 -12.42 20.51
C PRO A 363 9.95 -13.49 19.65
N THR A 364 11.24 -13.30 19.35
CA THR A 364 12.10 -14.29 18.69
C THR A 364 13.17 -14.83 19.63
N ALA A 365 13.62 -16.05 19.39
CA ALA A 365 14.82 -16.57 20.03
C ALA A 365 16.06 -15.84 19.50
N TYR A 366 17.06 -15.67 20.36
CA TYR A 366 18.32 -14.99 20.04
C TYR A 366 19.53 -15.68 20.65
N ASP A 367 20.68 -15.60 19.98
CA ASP A 367 21.98 -15.87 20.56
C ASP A 367 22.54 -14.57 21.15
N CYS A 368 23.26 -14.69 22.27
CA CYS A 368 23.84 -13.55 22.97
C CYS A 368 25.35 -13.71 23.08
N HIS A 369 26.07 -12.75 22.53
CA HIS A 369 27.51 -12.62 22.72
C HIS A 369 27.80 -11.45 23.65
N LEU A 370 28.15 -11.74 24.89
CA LEU A 370 28.44 -10.76 25.93
C LEU A 370 29.96 -10.54 26.06
N VAL A 371 30.37 -9.28 26.02
CA VAL A 371 31.71 -8.82 26.37
C VAL A 371 31.57 -7.87 27.55
N THR A 372 32.20 -8.20 28.67
CA THR A 372 32.16 -7.41 29.90
C THR A 372 33.56 -6.98 30.29
N LEU A 373 33.74 -5.68 30.53
CA LEU A 373 34.92 -5.17 31.22
C LEU A 373 34.65 -5.24 32.71
N CYS A 374 35.53 -5.92 33.45
CA CYS A 374 35.46 -6.03 34.90
C CYS A 374 36.69 -5.38 35.52
N ARG A 375 36.48 -4.43 36.43
CA ARG A 375 37.53 -3.89 37.29
C ARG A 375 37.27 -4.32 38.72
N GLN A 376 38.20 -5.06 39.30
CA GLN A 376 38.06 -5.61 40.65
C GLN A 376 38.74 -4.72 41.69
N SER A 377 38.15 -4.61 42.88
CA SER A 377 38.77 -3.92 44.02
C SER A 377 39.74 -4.79 44.83
N ASP A 378 39.76 -6.10 44.58
CA ASP A 378 40.55 -7.09 45.31
C ASP A 378 41.12 -8.18 44.37
N THR A 379 41.75 -9.19 44.95
CA THR A 379 42.41 -10.30 44.23
C THR A 379 41.63 -11.63 44.34
N SER A 380 40.40 -11.62 44.83
CA SER A 380 39.61 -12.85 44.93
C SER A 380 39.12 -13.30 43.56
N GLU A 381 38.88 -14.59 43.38
CA GLU A 381 38.37 -15.14 42.13
C GLU A 381 36.92 -14.67 41.91
N LYS A 382 36.60 -14.29 40.67
CA LYS A 382 35.26 -13.90 40.23
C LYS A 382 34.76 -14.74 39.09
N GLU A 383 33.48 -15.05 39.11
CA GLU A 383 32.77 -15.70 38.01
C GLU A 383 31.52 -14.90 37.66
N LEU A 384 31.16 -14.84 36.38
CA LEU A 384 29.89 -14.32 35.92
C LEU A 384 28.98 -15.47 35.51
N ASP A 385 27.78 -15.51 36.08
CA ASP A 385 26.73 -16.46 35.73
C ASP A 385 25.63 -15.76 34.92
N LEU A 386 25.29 -16.31 33.75
CA LEU A 386 24.14 -15.89 32.96
C LEU A 386 22.92 -16.72 33.34
N TYR A 387 21.79 -16.05 33.51
CA TYR A 387 20.50 -16.63 33.84
C TYR A 387 19.43 -16.22 32.83
N ILE A 388 18.47 -17.11 32.59
CA ILE A 388 17.22 -16.79 31.90
C ILE A 388 16.04 -16.98 32.83
N SER A 389 14.98 -16.20 32.62
CA SER A 389 13.70 -16.36 33.31
C SER A 389 12.56 -15.86 32.42
N ASN A 390 11.44 -16.58 32.40
CA ASN A 390 10.20 -16.18 31.70
C ASN A 390 9.05 -15.83 32.67
N ASP A 391 9.25 -16.05 33.97
CA ASP A 391 8.23 -15.83 35.01
C ASP A 391 8.72 -14.88 36.13
N GLU A 392 9.98 -14.45 36.04
CA GLU A 392 10.69 -13.58 36.99
C GLU A 392 10.79 -14.16 38.42
N VAL A 393 10.44 -15.44 38.59
CA VAL A 393 10.51 -16.22 39.84
C VAL A 393 11.66 -17.20 39.75
N ASN A 394 11.67 -17.98 38.67
CA ASN A 394 12.60 -19.06 38.43
C ASN A 394 13.69 -18.57 37.48
N PHE A 395 14.92 -18.54 38.00
CA PHE A 395 16.09 -18.11 37.25
C PHE A 395 16.96 -19.34 36.97
N THR A 396 17.04 -19.72 35.70
CA THR A 396 17.82 -20.87 35.25
C THR A 396 19.17 -20.40 34.76
N ARG A 397 20.26 -20.87 35.39
CA ARG A 397 21.62 -20.59 34.92
C ARG A 397 21.86 -21.31 33.60
N ILE A 398 22.31 -20.57 32.60
CA ILE A 398 22.55 -21.07 31.23
C ILE A 398 24.04 -21.10 30.87
N SER A 399 24.86 -20.27 31.52
CA SER A 399 26.30 -20.24 31.31
C SER A 399 27.01 -19.62 32.52
N ARG A 400 28.30 -19.93 32.62
CA ARG A 400 29.24 -19.45 33.62
C ARG A 400 30.53 -19.08 32.92
N SER A 401 31.10 -17.91 33.24
CA SER A 401 32.39 -17.50 32.72
C SER A 401 33.49 -18.40 33.26
N THR A 402 34.62 -18.45 32.57
CA THR A 402 35.87 -18.86 33.23
C THR A 402 36.12 -17.93 34.42
N PRO A 403 36.61 -18.45 35.55
CA PRO A 403 36.93 -17.60 36.68
C PRO A 403 38.05 -16.61 36.36
N ILE A 404 38.00 -15.46 37.01
CA ILE A 404 38.87 -14.31 36.76
C ILE A 404 39.50 -13.88 38.08
N GLY A 405 40.81 -13.64 38.09
CA GLY A 405 41.52 -13.23 39.30
C GLY A 405 42.29 -14.33 40.04
N ALA A 406 42.49 -15.50 39.41
CA ALA A 406 43.36 -16.55 39.95
C ALA A 406 44.87 -16.16 40.04
N ASP A 407 45.26 -15.02 39.46
CA ASP A 407 46.62 -14.47 39.58
C ASP A 407 46.68 -13.46 40.74
N SER A 408 47.21 -13.95 41.87
CA SER A 408 47.29 -13.28 43.18
C SER A 408 48.03 -11.92 43.24
N SER A 409 48.47 -11.37 42.11
CA SER A 409 49.39 -10.23 42.07
C SER A 409 48.72 -8.85 41.94
N ASN A 410 47.56 -8.70 41.29
CA ASN A 410 47.12 -7.35 40.84
C ASN A 410 45.62 -7.03 41.04
N ALA A 411 45.26 -6.45 42.19
CA ALA A 411 43.98 -5.75 42.36
C ALA A 411 43.91 -4.49 41.47
N GLY A 412 42.74 -4.14 40.94
CA GLY A 412 42.53 -2.90 40.16
C GLY A 412 42.77 -3.00 38.64
N MET A 413 43.09 -4.18 38.11
CA MET A 413 43.20 -4.41 36.66
C MET A 413 41.84 -4.45 35.98
N HIS A 414 41.79 -4.02 34.71
CA HIS A 414 40.65 -4.25 33.83
C HIS A 414 40.81 -5.61 33.16
N ILE A 415 39.85 -6.50 33.39
CA ILE A 415 39.85 -7.83 32.79
C ILE A 415 38.64 -7.95 31.88
N HIS A 416 38.87 -8.48 30.68
CA HIS A 416 37.83 -8.72 29.71
C HIS A 416 37.24 -10.10 29.95
N ILE A 417 35.91 -10.15 30.08
CA ILE A 417 35.15 -11.38 30.24
C ILE A 417 34.30 -11.53 29.01
N GLN A 418 34.58 -12.55 28.23
CA GLN A 418 33.81 -12.86 27.03
C GLN A 418 33.00 -14.11 27.29
N MET A 419 31.68 -13.99 27.15
CA MET A 419 30.75 -15.10 27.28
C MET A 419 29.92 -15.17 26.00
N ARG A 420 29.91 -16.33 25.35
CA ARG A 420 28.95 -16.63 24.30
C ARG A 420 27.90 -17.56 24.86
N GLN A 421 26.65 -17.12 24.79
CA GLN A 421 25.50 -17.97 25.02
C GLN A 421 24.82 -18.25 23.69
N SER A 422 24.78 -19.51 23.30
CA SER A 422 23.82 -19.97 22.32
C SER A 422 22.44 -20.08 22.97
N ARG A 423 21.45 -19.49 22.31
CA ARG A 423 20.01 -19.74 22.49
C ARG A 423 19.40 -19.24 23.80
N VAL A 424 18.94 -18.00 23.79
CA VAL A 424 17.91 -17.50 24.71
C VAL A 424 16.55 -17.65 24.03
N PRO A 425 15.60 -18.42 24.63
CA PRO A 425 14.30 -18.64 24.01
C PRO A 425 13.45 -17.36 23.95
N SER A 426 12.54 -17.33 22.99
CA SER A 426 11.52 -16.29 22.90
C SER A 426 10.70 -16.20 24.21
N GLY A 427 10.43 -14.98 24.67
CA GLY A 427 9.66 -14.74 25.91
C GLY A 427 10.47 -14.91 27.20
N TYR A 428 11.79 -15.10 27.14
CA TYR A 428 12.67 -15.08 28.31
C TYR A 428 13.40 -13.74 28.40
N GLY A 429 13.67 -13.28 29.63
CA GLY A 429 14.64 -12.23 29.93
C GLY A 429 16.02 -12.80 30.19
N LEU A 430 17.06 -11.98 30.04
CA LEU A 430 18.46 -12.32 30.31
C LEU A 430 18.97 -11.54 31.53
N TYR A 431 19.58 -12.27 32.46
CA TYR A 431 20.05 -11.77 33.73
C TYR A 431 21.47 -12.24 34.01
N ILE A 432 22.17 -11.53 34.89
CA ILE A 432 23.54 -11.86 35.30
C ILE A 432 23.68 -11.77 36.82
N SER A 433 24.51 -12.63 37.40
CA SER A 433 24.98 -12.50 38.77
C SER A 433 26.48 -12.80 38.80
N MET A 434 27.21 -12.07 39.63
CA MET A 434 28.62 -12.31 39.91
C MET A 434 28.78 -13.15 41.17
N GLY A 435 29.68 -14.13 41.08
CA GLY A 435 30.22 -14.89 42.19
C GLY A 435 31.59 -14.44 42.60
N SER A 436 31.91 -14.64 43.88
CA SER A 436 33.26 -14.55 44.38
C SER A 436 33.53 -15.62 45.43
N ASP A 437 34.78 -16.06 45.50
CA ASP A 437 35.31 -16.86 46.61
C ASP A 437 35.85 -15.99 47.76
N GLY A 438 35.88 -14.67 47.59
CA GLY A 438 36.33 -13.70 48.57
C GLY A 438 35.37 -13.51 49.74
N THR A 439 35.92 -13.09 50.88
CA THR A 439 35.18 -12.86 52.13
C THR A 439 35.02 -11.38 52.49
N SER A 440 35.59 -10.47 51.70
CA SER A 440 35.58 -9.04 51.96
C SER A 440 34.21 -8.43 51.63
N ALA A 441 33.52 -7.93 52.65
CA ALA A 441 32.22 -7.27 52.51
C ALA A 441 32.32 -5.87 51.84
N SER A 442 33.53 -5.32 51.71
CA SER A 442 33.77 -4.05 51.02
C SER A 442 34.35 -4.23 49.62
N ALA A 443 34.55 -5.47 49.16
CA ALA A 443 35.02 -5.72 47.82
C ALA A 443 33.91 -5.40 46.80
N PHE A 444 34.30 -4.90 45.64
CA PHE A 444 33.41 -4.61 44.55
C PHE A 444 34.04 -4.90 43.19
N CYS A 445 33.18 -5.11 42.20
CA CYS A 445 33.56 -5.13 40.80
C CYS A 445 32.78 -4.08 40.03
N ASP A 446 33.47 -3.19 39.34
CA ASP A 446 32.85 -2.29 38.38
C ASP A 446 32.75 -3.02 37.04
N LEU A 447 31.51 -3.25 36.57
CA LEU A 447 31.20 -3.96 35.34
C LEU A 447 30.68 -3.00 34.28
N LYS A 448 31.24 -3.13 33.07
CA LYS A 448 30.72 -2.45 31.87
C LYS A 448 30.39 -3.50 30.82
N PHE A 449 29.11 -3.59 30.47
CA PHE A 449 28.58 -4.59 29.55
C PHE A 449 28.49 -4.07 28.11
N THR A 450 28.85 -4.92 27.17
CA THR A 450 28.54 -4.80 25.75
C THR A 450 28.03 -6.15 25.29
N TYR A 451 26.90 -6.22 24.62
CA TYR A 451 26.41 -7.49 24.09
C TYR A 451 25.90 -7.35 22.66
N HIS A 452 25.95 -8.47 21.93
CA HIS A 452 25.40 -8.61 20.60
C HIS A 452 24.29 -9.66 20.61
N LEU A 453 23.14 -9.30 20.06
CA LEU A 453 22.00 -10.19 19.88
C LEU A 453 21.91 -10.60 18.42
N TYR A 454 21.85 -11.92 18.17
CA TYR A 454 21.68 -12.47 16.84
C TYR A 454 20.38 -13.27 16.79
N PRO A 455 19.43 -12.95 15.90
CA PRO A 455 18.28 -13.83 15.65
C PRO A 455 18.74 -15.25 15.34
N VAL A 456 18.12 -16.24 15.98
CA VAL A 456 18.49 -17.66 15.75
C VAL A 456 18.34 -18.05 14.28
N ALA A 457 17.33 -17.51 13.58
CA ALA A 457 17.14 -17.76 12.14
C ALA A 457 18.31 -17.25 11.27
N LEU A 458 19.16 -16.37 11.79
CA LEU A 458 20.34 -15.83 11.10
C LEU A 458 21.65 -16.50 11.57
N ALA A 459 21.61 -17.33 12.61
CA ALA A 459 22.77 -18.03 13.16
C ALA A 459 22.97 -19.43 12.54
N SER A 460 22.05 -19.90 11.68
CA SER A 460 22.07 -21.25 11.11
C SER A 460 22.93 -21.42 9.86
N ASP A 461 23.76 -20.45 9.48
CA ASP A 461 24.80 -20.68 8.48
C ASP A 461 26.00 -21.39 9.13
N THR A 462 25.79 -22.64 9.53
CA THR A 462 26.87 -23.61 9.69
C THR A 462 27.38 -23.97 8.30
N ASN A 463 28.14 -23.07 7.68
CA ASN A 463 29.06 -23.33 6.57
C ASN A 463 30.05 -22.16 6.45
N SER A 464 31.02 -22.15 7.38
CA SER A 464 32.34 -21.57 7.16
C SER A 464 33.34 -22.25 8.08
#